data_AF-A0A9E1BG56-F1
#
_entry.id   AF-A0A9E1BG56-F1
#
_cell.length_a   1.000
_cell.length_b   1.000
_cell.length_c   1.000
_cell.angle_alpha   90.00
_cell.angle_beta   90.00
_cell.angle_gamma   90.00
#
_symmetry.space_group_name_H-M   'P 1'
#
loop_
_entity.id
_entity.type
_entity.pdbx_description
1 polymer ?
#
loop_
_entity_poly.entity_id
_entity_poly.type
_entity_poly.pdbx_seq_one_letter_code
_entity_poly.pdbx_strand_id
1 'polypeptide(L)'
;MPLSRLNKEQYTAATAPFGHNLIIASAGTGKTSTIVARIAHLLNLGVAPEKILLLTFTNKAASEMIERLNRYFDKQITSKIT
;
A
#
# COMPACT_ATOMS: atom_id res chain seq x y z
N MET A 1 3.89 11.43 4.48
CA MET A 1 4.23 10.19 3.74
C MET A 1 3.49 9.02 4.40
N PRO A 2 2.94 8.04 3.66
CA PRO A 2 2.11 6.97 4.23
C PRO A 2 2.73 6.21 5.42
N LEU A 3 4.06 6.06 5.43
CA LEU A 3 4.79 5.32 6.47
C LEU A 3 4.84 6.06 7.82
N SER A 4 4.67 7.39 7.86
CA SER A 4 4.97 8.21 9.05
C SER A 4 3.93 8.11 10.17
N ARG A 5 2.81 7.41 9.95
CA ARG A 5 1.71 7.26 10.93
C ARG A 5 1.49 5.80 11.35
N LEU A 6 2.40 4.90 10.97
CA LEU A 6 2.29 3.49 11.28
C LEU A 6 2.85 3.17 12.67
N ASN A 7 2.24 2.20 13.34
CA ASN A 7 2.87 1.58 14.50
C ASN A 7 4.03 0.66 14.06
N LYS A 8 4.77 0.11 15.02
CA LYS A 8 5.94 -0.74 14.74
C LYS A 8 5.63 -1.96 13.87
N GLU A 9 4.53 -2.64 14.13
CA GLU A 9 4.13 -3.87 13.41
C GLU A 9 3.70 -3.56 11.98
N GLN A 10 2.89 -2.53 11.80
CA GLN A 10 2.46 -2.04 10.49
C GLN A 10 3.64 -1.53 9.67
N TYR A 11 4.58 -0.80 10.29
CA TYR A 11 5.79 -0.34 9.64
C TYR A 11 6.62 -1.53 9.15
N THR A 12 6.89 -2.50 10.03
CA THR A 12 7.63 -3.72 9.69
C THR A 12 6.97 -4.47 8.53
N ALA A 13 5.65 -4.60 8.54
CA ALA A 13 4.91 -5.24 7.46
C ALA A 13 4.98 -4.44 6.14
N ALA A 14 4.90 -3.12 6.20
CA ALA A 14 4.99 -2.24 5.03
C ALA A 14 6.40 -2.23 4.41
N THR A 15 7.45 -2.37 5.23
CA THR A 15 8.85 -2.32 4.80
C THR A 15 9.53 -3.70 4.72
N ALA A 16 8.75 -4.78 4.73
CA ALA A 16 9.29 -6.14 4.60
C ALA A 16 10.11 -6.30 3.30
N PRO A 17 11.13 -7.17 3.26
CA PRO A 17 11.88 -7.42 2.03
C PRO A 17 10.98 -8.00 0.91
N PHE A 18 11.52 -8.13 -0.30
CA PHE A 18 10.83 -8.84 -1.37
C PHE A 18 10.57 -10.31 -0.99
N GLY A 19 9.46 -10.86 -1.46
CA GLY A 19 9.01 -12.21 -1.13
C GLY A 19 7.59 -12.21 -0.57
N HIS A 20 7.18 -13.35 -0.01
CA HIS A 20 5.85 -13.53 0.57
C HIS A 20 5.77 -12.89 1.96
N ASN A 21 4.71 -12.12 2.20
CA ASN A 21 4.45 -11.48 3.47
C ASN A 21 2.97 -11.64 3.86
N LEU A 22 2.68 -12.55 4.79
CA LEU A 22 1.33 -12.81 5.29
C LEU A 22 1.10 -12.03 6.59
N ILE A 23 0.06 -11.19 6.61
CA ILE A 23 -0.29 -10.36 7.75
C ILE A 23 -1.62 -10.84 8.33
N ILE A 24 -1.61 -11.27 9.58
CA ILE A 24 -2.81 -11.63 10.34
C ILE A 24 -3.31 -10.38 11.07
N ALA A 25 -4.54 -9.94 10.79
CA ALA A 25 -5.02 -8.65 11.27
C ALA A 25 -6.55 -8.61 11.49
N SER A 26 -6.95 -8.36 12.74
CA SER A 26 -8.36 -8.17 13.14
C SER A 26 -8.99 -6.92 12.51
N ALA A 27 -10.31 -6.76 12.62
CA ALA A 27 -10.99 -5.53 12.21
C ALA A 27 -10.42 -4.30 12.96
N GLY A 28 -10.40 -3.13 12.31
CA GLY A 28 -9.93 -1.88 12.93
C GLY A 28 -8.41 -1.71 13.11
N THR A 29 -7.59 -2.73 12.82
CA THR A 29 -6.13 -2.72 13.07
C THR A 29 -5.29 -1.97 12.03
N GLY A 30 -5.91 -1.25 11.10
CA GLY A 30 -5.19 -0.44 10.11
C GLY A 30 -4.67 -1.18 8.87
N LYS A 31 -5.20 -2.37 8.53
CA LYS A 31 -4.87 -3.15 7.32
C LYS A 31 -4.67 -2.30 6.06
N THR A 32 -5.64 -1.43 5.77
CA THR A 32 -5.61 -0.55 4.60
C THR A 32 -4.43 0.42 4.65
N SER A 33 -4.15 1.02 5.80
CA SER A 33 -3.01 1.94 5.97
C SER A 33 -1.68 1.22 5.77
N THR A 34 -1.56 -0.02 6.25
CA THR A 34 -0.39 -0.87 6.03
C THR A 34 -0.18 -1.18 4.55
N ILE A 35 -1.23 -1.55 3.81
CA ILE A 35 -1.13 -1.86 2.38
C ILE A 35 -0.77 -0.61 1.57
N VAL A 36 -1.41 0.53 1.83
CA VAL A 36 -1.07 1.81 1.17
C VAL A 36 0.40 2.18 1.43
N ALA A 37 0.88 1.99 2.65
CA ALA A 37 2.27 2.24 2.98
C ALA A 37 3.23 1.22 2.35
N ARG A 38 2.82 -0.04 2.18
CA ARG A 38 3.60 -1.05 1.45
C ARG A 38 3.81 -0.63 0.01
N ILE A 39 2.75 -0.21 -0.68
CA ILE A 39 2.83 0.28 -2.05
C ILE A 39 3.74 1.50 -2.13
N ALA A 40 3.55 2.46 -1.21
CA ALA A 40 4.41 3.64 -1.14
C ALA A 40 5.89 3.25 -0.95
N HIS A 41 6.19 2.29 -0.06
CA HIS A 41 7.56 1.82 0.14
C HIS A 41 8.15 1.21 -1.14
N LEU A 42 7.41 0.37 -1.86
CA LEU A 42 7.85 -0.21 -3.12
C LEU A 42 8.14 0.86 -4.19
N LEU A 43 7.27 1.86 -4.31
CA LEU A 43 7.48 2.99 -5.23
C LEU A 43 8.77 3.77 -4.88
N ASN A 44 9.03 4.00 -3.59
CA ASN A 44 10.27 4.68 -3.16
C ASN A 44 11.53 3.85 -3.40
N LEU A 45 11.41 2.51 -3.44
CA LEU A 45 12.50 1.62 -3.86
C LEU A 45 12.70 1.59 -5.38
N GLY A 46 11.91 2.35 -6.15
CA GLY A 46 12.01 2.42 -7.61
C GLY A 46 11.26 1.28 -8.32
N VAL A 47 10.38 0.55 -7.64
CA VAL A 47 9.52 -0.44 -8.30
C VAL A 47 8.58 0.30 -9.24
N ALA A 48 8.62 -0.06 -10.53
CA ALA A 48 7.73 0.50 -11.53
C ALA A 48 6.26 0.25 -11.14
N PRO A 49 5.37 1.26 -11.16
CA PRO A 49 3.97 1.12 -10.75
C PRO A 49 3.23 0.01 -11.50
N GLU A 50 3.54 -0.19 -12.79
CA GLU A 50 2.95 -1.23 -13.66
C GLU A 50 3.30 -2.65 -13.20
N LYS A 51 4.28 -2.81 -12.29
CA LYS A 51 4.63 -4.08 -11.65
C LYS A 51 3.94 -4.30 -10.30
N ILE A 52 3.05 -3.41 -9.89
CA ILE A 52 2.29 -3.50 -8.65
C ILE A 52 0.82 -3.78 -9.00
N LEU A 53 0.31 -4.88 -8.46
CA LEU A 53 -1.10 -5.29 -8.56
C LEU A 53 -1.74 -5.18 -7.17
N LEU A 54 -2.82 -4.40 -7.05
CA LEU A 54 -3.61 -4.24 -5.84
C LEU A 54 -4.98 -4.91 -6.01
N LEU A 55 -5.17 -6.05 -5.35
CA LEU A 55 -6.43 -6.78 -5.36
C LEU A 55 -7.19 -6.63 -4.05
N THR A 56 -8.49 -6.39 -4.16
CA THR A 56 -9.42 -6.32 -3.04
C THR A 56 -10.72 -7.03 -3.39
N PHE A 57 -11.52 -7.39 -2.38
CA PHE A 57 -12.79 -8.09 -2.61
C PHE A 57 -13.83 -7.26 -3.37
N THR A 58 -13.79 -5.93 -3.25
CA THR A 58 -14.71 -5.03 -3.97
C THR A 58 -13.95 -3.96 -4.73
N ASN A 59 -14.48 -3.53 -5.87
CA ASN A 59 -13.91 -2.42 -6.65
C ASN A 59 -13.84 -1.12 -5.84
N LYS A 60 -14.83 -0.88 -4.98
CA LYS A 60 -14.85 0.29 -4.09
C LYS A 60 -13.63 0.33 -3.17
N ALA A 61 -13.26 -0.81 -2.58
CA ALA A 61 -12.10 -0.88 -1.69
C ALA A 61 -10.78 -0.63 -2.43
N ALA A 62 -10.64 -1.12 -3.67
CA ALA A 62 -9.49 -0.84 -4.53
C ALA A 62 -9.40 0.66 -4.83
N SER A 63 -10.50 1.27 -5.28
CA SER A 63 -10.55 2.71 -5.58
C SER A 63 -10.19 3.58 -4.38
N GLU A 64 -10.73 3.26 -3.19
CA GLU A 64 -10.40 3.99 -1.96
C GLU A 64 -8.92 3.91 -1.59
N MET A 65 -8.25 2.79 -1.86
CA MET A 65 -6.81 2.63 -1.63
C MET A 65 -5.99 3.45 -2.62
N ILE A 66 -6.36 3.45 -3.90
CA ILE A 66 -5.73 4.30 -4.93
C ILE A 66 -5.91 5.79 -4.58
N GLU A 67 -7.11 6.20 -4.15
CA GLU A 67 -7.36 7.57 -3.69
C GLU A 67 -6.48 7.98 -2.50
N ARG A 68 -6.19 7.05 -1.59
CA ARG A 68 -5.25 7.32 -0.48
C ARG A 68 -3.83 7.51 -0.99
N LEU A 69 -3.39 6.75 -1.99
CA LEU A 69 -2.08 6.93 -2.63
C LEU A 69 -1.98 8.26 -3.36
N ASN A 70 -3.06 8.70 -4.03
CA ASN A 70 -3.13 9.99 -4.73
C ASN A 70 -2.88 11.21 -3.83
N ARG A 71 -2.98 11.06 -2.50
CA ARG A 71 -2.66 12.13 -1.55
C ARG A 71 -1.15 12.34 -1.36
N TYR A 72 -0.34 11.41 -1.84
CA TYR A 72 1.11 11.39 -1.62
C TYR A 72 1.93 11.22 -2.91
N PHE A 73 1.32 10.74 -3.98
CA PHE A 73 1.94 10.52 -5.28
C PHE A 73 1.08 11.13 -6.38
N ASP A 74 1.71 11.53 -7.48
CA ASP A 74 0.99 12.04 -8.65
C ASP A 74 0.04 11.00 -9.22
N LYS A 75 -1.13 11.46 -9.66
CA LYS A 75 -2.18 10.59 -10.24
C LYS A 75 -1.68 9.79 -11.44
N GLN A 76 -0.71 10.31 -12.19
CA GLN A 76 -0.12 9.63 -13.33
C GLN A 76 0.71 8.41 -12.93
N ILE A 77 1.27 8.39 -11.72
CA ILE A 77 2.01 7.25 -11.16
C ILE A 77 1.02 6.22 -10.63
N THR A 78 0.04 6.65 -9.84
CA THR A 78 -0.91 5.75 -9.20
C THR A 78 -1.90 5.11 -10.19
N SER A 79 -2.23 5.79 -11.29
CA SER A 79 -3.10 5.24 -12.35
C SER A 79 -2.48 4.07 -13.11
N LYS A 80 -1.16 3.85 -12.94
CA LYS A 80 -0.42 2.74 -13.54
C LYS A 80 -0.38 1.48 -12.66
N ILE A 81 -0.81 1.60 -11.40
CA ILE A 81 -1.01 0.45 -10.51
C ILE A 81 -2.28 -0.26 -10.97
N THR A 82 -2.18 -1.57 -11.20
CA THR A 82 -3.30 -2.39 -11.67
C THR A 82 -4.15 -2.89 -10.50
#